data_AF-A0A960E068-F1
#
_entry.id   AF-A0A960E068-F1
#
_cell.length_a   1.000
_cell.length_b   1.000
_cell.length_c   1.000
_cell.angle_alpha   90.00
_cell.angle_beta   90.00
_cell.angle_gamma   90.00
#
_symmetry.space_group_name_H-M   'P 1'
#
loop_
_entity.id
_entity.type
_entity.pdbx_description
1 polymer ?
#
loop_
_entity_poly.entity_id
_entity_poly.type
_entity_poly.pdbx_seq_one_letter_code
_entity_poly.pdbx_strand_id
1 'polypeptide(L)'
;AGLVAITAPVGTVTTPISILIGLIAGLLVVASVKFFDKMKIDDPVGAISVHGVCGAWGTLSIGLFAKWDDAFLGREDAGLFYGG
;
A
#
# COMPACT_ATOMS: atom_id res chain seq x y z
N ALA A 1 -4.87 -7.95 2.62
CA ALA A 1 -3.95 -7.33 1.63
C ALA A 1 -4.53 -6.02 1.09
N GLY A 2 -5.49 -6.03 0.16
CA GLY A 2 -6.01 -4.81 -0.46
C GLY A 2 -6.62 -3.79 0.52
N LEU A 3 -7.47 -4.24 1.45
CA LEU A 3 -8.05 -3.36 2.47
C LEU A 3 -6.98 -2.70 3.36
N VAL A 4 -5.95 -3.46 3.73
CA VAL A 4 -4.83 -2.92 4.52
C VAL A 4 -4.03 -1.91 3.71
N ALA A 5 -3.73 -2.23 2.44
CA ALA A 5 -2.98 -1.34 1.56
C ALA A 5 -3.72 -0.02 1.26
N ILE A 6 -5.06 -0.02 1.20
CA ILE A 6 -5.83 1.21 0.98
C ILE A 6 -6.07 2.04 2.25
N THR A 7 -5.74 1.49 3.43
CA THR A 7 -5.99 2.18 4.70
C THR A 7 -5.21 3.50 4.79
N ALA A 8 -3.94 3.50 4.41
CA ALA A 8 -3.10 4.70 4.46
C ALA A 8 -3.49 5.76 3.41
N PRO A 9 -3.66 5.43 2.11
CA PRO A 9 -4.01 6.41 1.08
C PRO A 9 -5.52 6.72 0.99
N VAL A 10 -6.33 6.35 1.99
CA VAL A 10 -7.79 6.56 1.95
C VAL A 10 -8.10 8.05 1.74
N GLY A 11 -8.95 8.35 0.75
CA GLY A 11 -9.31 9.73 0.42
C GLY A 11 -8.26 10.52 -0.36
N THR A 12 -7.05 9.99 -0.55
CA THR A 12 -5.95 10.70 -1.24
C THR A 12 -5.79 10.28 -2.71
N VAL A 13 -6.29 9.10 -3.10
CA VAL A 13 -6.10 8.50 -4.43
C VAL A 13 -7.40 8.34 -5.21
N THR A 14 -7.32 8.41 -6.54
CA THR A 14 -8.49 8.17 -7.42
C THR A 14 -8.94 6.70 -7.39
N THR A 15 -10.20 6.43 -7.77
CA THR A 15 -10.74 5.06 -7.82
C THR A 15 -9.96 4.09 -8.72
N PRO A 16 -9.49 4.47 -9.93
CA PRO A 16 -8.66 3.56 -10.73
C PRO A 16 -7.34 3.19 -10.04
N ILE A 17 -6.73 4.14 -9.34
CA ILE A 17 -5.48 3.93 -8.60
C ILE A 17 -5.71 3.05 -7.36
N SER A 18 -6.84 3.19 -6.66
CA SER A 18 -7.15 2.34 -5.50
C SER A 18 -7.26 0.85 -5.89
N ILE A 19 -7.82 0.56 -7.07
CA ILE A 19 -7.85 -0.80 -7.64
C ILE A 19 -6.43 -1.31 -7.90
N LEU A 20 -5.56 -0.48 -8.49
CA LEU A 20 -4.17 -0.84 -8.77
C LEU A 20 -3.38 -1.12 -7.48
N ILE A 21 -3.53 -0.27 -6.45
CA ILE A 21 -2.89 -0.45 -5.14
C ILE A 21 -3.32 -1.78 -4.51
N GLY A 22 -4.62 -2.09 -4.56
CA GLY A 22 -5.17 -3.35 -4.06
C GLY A 22 -4.67 -4.58 -4.81
N LEU A 23 -4.56 -4.50 -6.14
CA LEU A 23 -4.02 -5.56 -6.98
C LEU A 23 -2.55 -5.85 -6.64
N ILE A 24 -1.72 -4.80 -6.56
CA ILE A 24 -0.30 -4.94 -6.19
C ILE A 24 -0.18 -5.53 -4.78
N ALA A 25 -1.00 -5.08 -3.82
CA ALA A 25 -1.00 -5.65 -2.47
C ALA A 25 -1.36 -7.15 -2.46
N GLY A 26 -2.30 -7.58 -3.29
CA GLY A 26 -2.68 -8.98 -3.47
C GLY A 26 -1.54 -9.85 -4.01
N LEU A 27 -0.70 -9.30 -4.90
CA LEU A 27 0.51 -10.00 -5.37
C LEU A 27 1.60 -10.03 -4.30
N LEU A 28 1.82 -8.88 -3.64
CA LEU A 28 2.84 -8.73 -2.60
C LEU A 28 2.61 -9.68 -1.43
N VAL A 29 1.37 -9.85 -0.96
CA VAL A 29 1.09 -10.73 0.19
C VAL A 29 1.46 -12.18 -0.09
N VAL A 30 1.23 -12.68 -1.31
CA VAL A 30 1.57 -14.06 -1.68
C VAL A 30 3.08 -14.22 -1.80
N ALA A 31 3.76 -13.22 -2.37
CA ALA A 31 5.21 -13.21 -2.47
C ALA A 31 5.89 -13.12 -1.10
N SER A 32 5.36 -12.29 -0.18
CA SER A 32 5.93 -12.08 1.15
C SER A 32 5.74 -13.28 2.08
N VAL A 33 4.55 -13.93 2.09
CA VAL A 33 4.34 -15.17 2.86
C VAL A 33 5.40 -16.21 2.47
N LYS A 34 5.54 -16.48 1.18
CA LYS A 34 6.55 -17.43 0.66
C LYS A 34 7.98 -17.03 1.00
N PHE A 35 8.27 -15.73 1.10
CA PHE A 35 9.58 -15.22 1.45
C PHE A 35 9.91 -15.45 2.93
N PHE A 36 8.98 -15.14 3.84
CA PHE A 36 9.16 -15.37 5.28
C PHE A 36 9.24 -16.86 5.62
N ASP A 37 8.40 -17.70 4.99
CA ASP A 37 8.48 -19.16 5.12
C ASP A 37 9.86 -19.71 4.74
N LYS A 38 10.42 -19.23 3.62
CA LYS A 38 11.77 -19.62 3.15
C LYS A 38 12.88 -19.21 4.11
N MET A 39 12.70 -18.09 4.81
CA MET A 39 13.63 -17.63 5.85
C MET A 39 13.44 -18.33 7.19
N LYS A 40 12.50 -19.30 7.29
CA LYS A 40 12.13 -19.98 8.53
C LYS A 40 11.63 -19.01 9.61
N ILE A 41 11.03 -17.91 9.19
CA ILE A 41 10.30 -17.00 10.09
C ILE A 41 8.86 -17.50 10.13
N ASP A 42 8.48 -18.06 11.28
CA ASP A 42 7.13 -18.58 11.49
C ASP A 42 6.16 -17.43 11.78
N ASP A 43 5.38 -17.06 10.76
CA ASP A 43 4.30 -16.08 10.82
C ASP A 43 2.96 -16.80 10.64
N PRO A 44 2.38 -17.38 11.72
CA PRO A 44 1.34 -18.41 11.64
C PRO A 44 0.04 -17.95 10.96
N VAL A 45 -0.20 -16.64 10.92
CA VAL A 45 -1.39 -16.05 10.28
C VAL A 45 -1.02 -15.13 9.11
N GLY A 46 0.26 -15.05 8.74
CA GLY A 46 0.74 -14.12 7.73
C GLY A 46 0.60 -12.64 8.13
N ALA A 47 0.62 -12.32 9.43
CA ALA A 47 0.43 -10.96 9.93
C ALA A 47 1.49 -9.98 9.41
N ILE A 48 2.75 -10.40 9.34
CA ILE A 48 3.84 -9.58 8.80
C ILE A 48 3.59 -9.31 7.32
N SER A 49 3.14 -10.32 6.58
CA SER A 49 2.84 -10.22 5.16
C SER A 49 1.63 -9.34 4.86
N VAL A 50 0.54 -9.51 5.61
CA VAL A 50 -0.74 -8.79 5.41
C VAL A 50 -0.68 -7.37 5.96
N HIS A 51 -0.12 -7.16 7.15
CA HIS A 51 -0.12 -5.87 7.83
C HIS A 51 1.18 -5.11 7.62
N GLY A 52 2.33 -5.78 7.81
CA GLY A 52 3.65 -5.16 7.61
C GLY A 52 3.91 -4.81 6.15
N VAL A 53 3.95 -5.80 5.27
CA VAL A 53 4.31 -5.59 3.85
C VAL A 53 3.23 -4.82 3.10
N CYS A 54 1.96 -5.23 3.16
CA CYS A 54 0.91 -4.48 2.46
C CYS A 54 0.65 -3.10 3.07
N GLY A 55 0.82 -2.92 4.39
CA GLY A 55 0.70 -1.61 5.04
C GLY A 55 1.83 -0.66 4.65
N ALA A 56 3.07 -1.16 4.57
CA ALA A 56 4.21 -0.40 4.06
C ALA A 56 3.98 0.01 2.59
N TRP A 57 3.51 -0.92 1.75
CA TRP A 57 3.13 -0.60 0.37
C TRP A 57 2.04 0.48 0.29
N GLY A 58 0.98 0.35 1.10
CA GLY A 58 -0.07 1.36 1.19
C GLY A 58 0.46 2.75 1.55
N THR A 59 1.35 2.81 2.54
CA THR A 59 1.98 4.07 2.97
C THR A 59 2.84 4.67 1.86
N LEU A 60 3.66 3.86 1.19
CA LEU A 60 4.46 4.31 0.05
C LEU A 60 3.59 4.80 -1.11
N SER A 61 2.43 4.19 -1.32
CA SER A 61 1.52 4.57 -2.42
C SER A 61 0.99 6.00 -2.31
N ILE A 62 0.93 6.59 -1.11
CA ILE A 62 0.58 8.01 -0.90
C ILE A 62 1.59 8.89 -1.64
N GLY A 63 2.88 8.71 -1.34
CA GLY A 63 3.94 9.52 -1.96
C GLY A 63 4.05 9.33 -3.47
N LEU A 64 3.52 8.23 -4.01
CA LEU A 64 3.51 7.96 -5.45
C LEU A 64 2.28 8.54 -6.15
N PHE A 65 1.10 8.35 -5.57
CA PHE A 65 -0.18 8.51 -6.29
C PHE A 65 -1.21 9.42 -5.60
N ALA A 66 -0.85 10.18 -4.56
CA ALA A 66 -1.80 11.12 -3.94
C ALA A 66 -2.25 12.19 -4.95
N LYS A 67 -3.54 12.18 -5.29
CA LYS A 67 -4.19 13.24 -6.08
C LYS A 67 -4.62 14.41 -5.17
N TRP A 68 -4.94 14.12 -3.92
CA TRP A 68 -5.30 15.09 -2.90
C TRP A 68 -4.48 14.82 -1.64
N ASP A 69 -3.83 15.84 -1.11
CA ASP A 69 -3.13 15.78 0.17
C ASP A 69 -3.73 16.79 1.15
N ASP A 70 -4.85 16.42 1.74
CA ASP A 70 -5.50 17.23 2.78
C ASP A 70 -4.84 17.03 4.16
N ALA A 71 -3.97 16.02 4.28
CA ALA A 71 -3.37 15.59 5.53
C ALA A 71 -2.09 16.35 5.89
N PHE A 72 -1.31 16.82 4.90
CA PHE A 72 -0.06 17.52 5.13
C PHE A 72 -0.03 18.95 4.57
N LEU A 73 -0.21 19.13 3.25
CA LEU A 73 -0.02 20.44 2.61
C LEU A 73 -1.26 21.10 2.01
N GLY A 74 -2.41 20.42 1.94
CA GLY A 74 -3.63 20.93 1.31
C GLY A 74 -3.49 21.13 -0.20
N ARG A 75 -2.72 20.28 -0.87
CA ARG A 75 -2.38 20.43 -2.30
C ARG A 75 -3.06 19.37 -3.16
N GLU A 76 -3.44 19.77 -4.37
CA GLU A 76 -3.77 18.83 -5.44
C GLU A 76 -2.46 18.31 -6.08
N ASP A 77 -2.50 17.10 -6.64
CA ASP A 77 -1.38 16.50 -7.38
C ASP A 77 -0.10 16.28 -6.56
N ALA A 78 -0.28 15.96 -5.28
CA ALA A 78 0.80 15.76 -4.29
C ALA A 78 1.70 14.55 -4.53
N GLY A 79 1.22 13.56 -5.29
CA GLY A 79 1.96 12.34 -5.60
C GLY A 79 3.11 12.63 -6.56
N LEU A 80 4.22 11.90 -6.40
CA LEU A 80 5.39 12.00 -7.26
C LEU A 80 5.05 11.87 -8.76
N PHE A 81 4.06 11.04 -9.11
CA PHE A 81 3.64 10.87 -10.50
C PHE A 81 2.76 12.01 -11.05
N TYR A 82 2.37 12.96 -10.22
CA TYR A 82 1.56 14.11 -10.61
C TYR A 82 2.30 15.46 -10.55
N GLY A 83 3.44 15.52 -9.86
CA GLY A 83 4.28 16.72 -9.82
C GLY A 83 5.10 16.86 -8.55
N GLY A 84 4.62 16.29 -7.44
CA GLY A 84 5.25 16.35 -6.13
C GLY A 84 4.81 17.56 -5.33
#